data_AF-A0A7K0SD71-F1
#
_entry.id   AF-A0A7K0SD71-F1
#
_cell.length_a   1.000
_cell.length_b   1.000
_cell.length_c   1.000
_cell.angle_alpha   90.00
_cell.angle_beta   90.00
_cell.angle_gamma   90.00
#
_symmetry.space_group_name_H-M   'P 1'
#
loop_
_entity.id
_entity.type
_entity.pdbx_description
1 polymer ?
#
loop_
_entity_poly.entity_id
_entity_poly.type
_entity_poly.pdbx_seq_one_letter_code
_entity_poly.pdbx_strand_id
1 'polypeptide(L)'
;MTPNKYPTSLFSSNLEFKNENTYGGQLSIAGCSAESLVKEFGSPLYVIDQDDFYLRTKAWKSALDNEFESNNLYYAAKSFISIEVTKWLKELNVGLDVCSGGELLVALAAKFPAANIEFHGNNKSESEIKLAIDSGVGVIVIDSFDEIKRVSSIAKSSKKVQKVYLRLTPGVEVHTHEFISTAHEDVKFGFS
;
A
#
# COMPACT_ATOMS: atom_id res chain seq x y z
N MET A 1 35.71 7.27 -12.09
CA MET A 1 34.66 7.81 -11.22
C MET A 1 34.96 7.36 -9.80
N THR A 2 35.14 8.29 -8.87
CA THR A 2 35.23 7.96 -7.45
C THR A 2 33.93 7.26 -7.04
N PRO A 3 33.99 6.10 -6.38
CA PRO A 3 32.78 5.43 -5.92
C PRO A 3 32.00 6.38 -5.00
N ASN A 4 30.70 6.46 -5.22
CA ASN A 4 29.82 7.34 -4.45
C ASN A 4 29.93 6.95 -2.97
N LYS A 5 30.19 7.92 -2.09
CA LYS A 5 30.47 7.65 -0.67
C LYS A 5 29.25 7.11 0.09
N TYR A 6 28.07 7.25 -0.51
CA TYR A 6 26.78 6.85 0.06
C TYR A 6 26.14 5.72 -0.78
N PRO A 7 25.53 4.72 -0.14
CA PRO A 7 24.84 3.63 -0.84
C PRO A 7 23.56 4.17 -1.49
N THR A 8 23.64 4.54 -2.77
CA THR A 8 22.51 5.11 -3.52
C THR A 8 21.32 4.15 -3.63
N SER A 9 21.53 2.84 -3.51
CA SER A 9 20.46 1.83 -3.52
C SER A 9 19.47 1.95 -2.36
N LEU A 10 19.83 2.64 -1.28
CA LEU A 10 18.98 2.84 -0.10
C LEU A 10 18.17 4.14 -0.16
N PHE A 11 18.43 5.02 -1.12
CA PHE A 11 17.78 6.31 -1.25
C PHE A 11 16.85 6.36 -2.46
N SER A 12 16.12 7.46 -2.63
CA SER A 12 15.28 7.62 -3.83
C SER A 12 16.14 7.66 -5.09
N SER A 13 15.58 7.22 -6.21
CA SER A 13 16.29 7.15 -7.49
C SER A 13 16.83 8.49 -7.98
N ASN A 14 16.23 9.61 -7.55
CA ASN A 14 16.63 10.96 -7.97
C ASN A 14 17.41 11.70 -6.87
N LEU A 15 18.15 10.97 -6.05
CA LEU A 15 19.07 11.55 -5.07
C LEU A 15 20.34 12.08 -5.73
N GLU A 16 20.71 13.32 -5.42
CA GLU A 16 22.01 13.88 -5.79
C GLU A 16 22.74 14.44 -4.56
N PHE A 17 24.06 14.24 -4.54
CA PHE A 17 24.97 14.93 -3.63
C PHE A 17 25.85 15.91 -4.42
N LYS A 18 25.98 17.14 -3.92
CA LYS A 18 26.84 18.18 -4.49
C LYS A 18 27.75 18.76 -3.40
N ASN A 19 28.87 19.35 -3.83
CA ASN A 19 29.79 20.09 -2.95
C ASN A 19 30.29 19.26 -1.75
N GLU A 20 30.64 18.00 -1.99
CA GLU A 20 31.10 17.10 -0.94
C GLU A 20 32.44 17.53 -0.32
N ASN A 21 32.53 17.44 1.01
CA ASN A 21 33.72 17.65 1.80
C ASN A 21 33.86 16.54 2.86
N THR A 22 34.82 16.68 3.79
CA THR A 22 35.06 15.69 4.85
C THR A 22 33.90 15.53 5.83
N TYR A 23 33.04 16.54 5.97
CA TYR A 23 31.91 16.59 6.90
C TYR A 23 30.56 16.26 6.26
N GLY A 24 30.48 16.18 4.92
CA GLY A 24 29.25 15.85 4.21
C GLY A 24 29.13 16.58 2.87
N GLY A 25 27.94 16.55 2.28
CA GLY A 25 27.61 17.27 1.04
C GLY A 25 26.19 17.83 1.09
N GLN A 26 25.85 18.66 0.10
CA GLN A 26 24.50 19.16 -0.09
C GLN A 26 23.65 18.08 -0.76
N LEU A 27 22.55 17.71 -0.10
CA LEU A 27 21.59 16.73 -0.58
C LEU A 27 20.49 17.42 -1.41
N SER A 28 20.12 16.83 -2.55
CA SER A 28 18.87 17.14 -3.23
C SER A 28 18.12 15.88 -3.65
N ILE A 29 16.79 15.94 -3.65
CA ILE A 29 15.89 14.90 -4.13
C ILE A 29 15.06 15.49 -5.26
N ALA A 30 15.08 14.87 -6.44
CA ALA A 30 14.36 15.35 -7.62
C ALA A 30 14.62 16.84 -7.94
N GLY A 31 15.88 17.28 -7.77
CA GLY A 31 16.30 18.66 -7.99
C GLY A 31 15.98 19.65 -6.84
N CYS A 32 15.24 19.23 -5.81
CA CYS A 32 14.93 20.03 -4.63
C CYS A 32 16.00 19.84 -3.56
N SER A 33 16.75 20.89 -3.20
CA SER A 33 17.75 20.80 -2.14
C SER A 33 17.10 20.67 -0.76
N ALA A 34 17.72 19.88 0.12
CA ALA A 34 17.25 19.70 1.50
C ALA A 34 17.21 21.02 2.27
N GLU A 35 18.16 21.92 2.02
CA GLU A 35 18.20 23.26 2.62
C GLU A 35 16.97 24.09 2.24
N SER A 36 16.63 24.14 0.94
CA SER A 36 15.44 24.86 0.46
C SER A 36 14.16 24.28 1.04
N LEU A 37 14.05 22.95 1.07
CA LEU A 37 12.88 22.24 1.62
C LEU A 37 12.70 22.53 3.12
N VAL A 38 13.76 22.46 3.92
CA VAL A 38 13.69 22.77 5.36
C VAL A 38 13.42 24.25 5.60
N LYS A 39 13.97 25.15 4.77
CA LYS A 39 13.70 26.59 4.87
C LYS A 39 12.23 26.91 4.60
N GLU A 40 11.61 26.21 3.65
CA GLU A 40 10.21 26.43 3.27
C GLU A 40 9.22 25.74 4.20
N PHE A 41 9.45 24.46 4.53
CA PHE A 41 8.48 23.60 5.23
C PHE A 41 8.85 23.30 6.70
N GLY A 42 10.04 23.67 7.16
CA GLY A 42 10.54 23.36 8.50
C GLY A 42 11.03 21.92 8.64
N SER A 43 11.38 21.54 9.88
CA SER A 43 11.79 20.17 10.23
C SER A 43 11.17 19.72 11.58
N PRO A 44 10.93 18.40 11.79
CA PRO A 44 11.22 17.26 10.90
C PRO A 44 10.32 17.25 9.65
N LEU A 45 10.86 16.77 8.53
CA LEU A 45 10.21 16.75 7.22
C LEU A 45 10.33 15.38 6.54
N TYR A 46 9.22 14.86 6.03
CA TYR A 46 9.21 13.73 5.10
C TYR A 46 9.15 14.26 3.67
N VAL A 47 10.08 13.81 2.83
CA VAL A 47 10.14 14.16 1.41
C VAL A 47 9.92 12.88 0.62
N ILE A 48 8.88 12.86 -0.20
CA ILE A 48 8.52 11.71 -1.03
C ILE A 48 8.85 12.06 -2.48
N ASP A 49 9.74 11.29 -3.08
CA ASP A 49 10.06 11.38 -4.50
C ASP A 49 8.97 10.67 -5.31
N GLN A 50 8.15 11.44 -6.02
CA GLN A 50 7.06 10.92 -6.84
C GLN A 50 7.58 10.06 -7.98
N ASP A 51 8.68 10.45 -8.62
CA ASP A 51 9.24 9.71 -9.75
C ASP A 51 9.80 8.35 -9.30
N ASP A 52 10.44 8.29 -8.13
CA ASP A 52 10.87 7.02 -7.52
C ASP A 52 9.66 6.12 -7.18
N PHE A 53 8.57 6.68 -6.65
CA PHE A 53 7.33 5.94 -6.41
C PHE A 53 6.78 5.33 -7.73
N TYR A 54 6.74 6.14 -8.80
CA TYR A 54 6.24 5.71 -10.12
C TYR A 54 7.15 4.63 -10.70
N LEU A 55 8.47 4.80 -10.59
CA LEU A 55 9.46 3.83 -11.05
C LEU A 55 9.26 2.47 -10.39
N ARG A 56 9.18 2.42 -9.05
CA ARG A 56 8.98 1.16 -8.29
C ARG A 56 7.66 0.49 -8.61
N THR A 57 6.60 1.28 -8.73
CA THR A 57 5.27 0.76 -9.07
C THR A 57 5.25 0.14 -10.46
N LYS A 58 5.86 0.80 -11.45
CA LYS A 58 5.99 0.27 -12.82
C LYS A 58 6.86 -0.98 -12.87
N ALA A 59 7.94 -1.04 -12.09
CA ALA A 59 8.80 -2.22 -12.00
C ALA A 59 8.03 -3.45 -11.48
N TRP A 60 7.24 -3.28 -10.41
CA TRP A 60 6.38 -4.35 -9.89
C TRP A 60 5.32 -4.79 -10.90
N LYS A 61 4.66 -3.83 -11.54
CA LYS A 61 3.66 -4.13 -12.57
C LYS A 61 4.27 -4.92 -13.73
N SER A 62 5.41 -4.47 -14.25
CA SER A 62 6.12 -5.16 -15.32
C SER A 62 6.58 -6.56 -14.92
N ALA A 63 7.03 -6.76 -13.69
CA ALA A 63 7.41 -8.09 -13.21
C ALA A 63 6.20 -9.04 -13.19
N LEU A 64 5.05 -8.61 -12.68
CA LEU A 64 3.84 -9.42 -12.67
C LEU A 64 3.31 -9.70 -14.07
N ASP A 65 3.33 -8.70 -14.97
CA ASP A 65 2.90 -8.86 -16.36
C ASP A 65 3.77 -9.84 -17.16
N ASN A 66 5.06 -9.96 -16.81
CA ASN A 66 5.97 -10.91 -17.46
C ASN A 66 5.80 -12.36 -16.95
N GLU A 67 5.41 -12.54 -15.68
CA GLU A 67 5.33 -13.86 -15.04
C GLU A 67 3.92 -14.49 -15.10
N PHE A 68 2.86 -13.68 -15.21
CA PHE A 68 1.48 -14.15 -15.12
C PHE A 68 0.60 -13.62 -16.26
N GLU A 69 -0.17 -14.51 -16.91
CA GLU A 69 -1.11 -14.15 -17.99
C GLU A 69 -2.22 -13.18 -17.54
N SER A 70 -2.61 -13.25 -16.27
CA SER A 70 -3.56 -12.34 -15.64
C SER A 70 -3.11 -12.06 -14.22
N ASN A 71 -2.93 -10.78 -13.90
CA ASN A 71 -2.53 -10.34 -12.58
C ASN A 71 -3.20 -9.00 -12.24
N ASN A 72 -3.22 -8.69 -10.95
CA ASN A 72 -3.53 -7.36 -10.44
C ASN A 72 -2.47 -6.99 -9.42
N LEU A 73 -1.94 -5.78 -9.53
CA LEU A 73 -1.07 -5.20 -8.51
C LEU A 73 -1.93 -4.40 -7.53
N TYR A 74 -1.77 -4.65 -6.24
CA TYR A 74 -2.39 -3.87 -5.18
C TYR A 74 -1.32 -3.22 -4.30
N TYR A 75 -1.45 -1.91 -4.08
CA TYR A 75 -0.63 -1.20 -3.11
C TYR A 75 -1.24 -1.34 -1.72
N ALA A 76 -0.43 -1.66 -0.72
CA ALA A 76 -0.91 -1.80 0.65
C ALA A 76 -0.96 -0.46 1.39
N ALA A 77 -2.16 0.06 1.64
CA ALA A 77 -2.37 1.39 2.25
C ALA A 77 -1.69 1.55 3.62
N LYS A 78 -1.57 0.45 4.38
CA LYS A 78 -0.90 0.40 5.68
C LYS A 78 0.57 0.86 5.64
N SER A 79 1.21 0.88 4.47
CA SER A 79 2.57 1.38 4.32
C SER A 79 2.61 2.91 4.39
N PHE A 80 1.76 3.59 3.60
CA PHE A 80 1.46 5.00 3.72
C PHE A 80 0.24 5.33 2.84
N ILE A 81 -0.74 6.07 3.36
CA ILE A 81 -1.89 6.52 2.55
C ILE A 81 -2.16 8.00 2.77
N SER A 82 -2.44 8.69 1.68
CA SER A 82 -2.97 10.05 1.64
C SER A 82 -3.81 10.20 0.37
N ILE A 83 -4.61 11.26 0.31
CA ILE A 83 -5.39 11.57 -0.90
C ILE A 83 -4.49 11.65 -2.13
N GLU A 84 -3.27 12.19 -2.00
CA GLU A 84 -2.36 12.39 -3.12
C GLU A 84 -1.73 11.08 -3.60
N VAL A 85 -1.25 10.23 -2.69
CA VAL A 85 -0.74 8.88 -3.04
C VAL A 85 -1.83 8.05 -3.70
N THR A 86 -3.08 8.14 -3.23
CA THR A 86 -4.19 7.44 -3.87
C THR A 86 -4.45 7.92 -5.30
N LYS A 87 -4.28 9.22 -5.60
CA LYS A 87 -4.38 9.72 -6.97
C LYS A 87 -3.28 9.16 -7.86
N TRP A 88 -2.04 9.07 -7.35
CA TRP A 88 -0.92 8.45 -8.09
C TRP A 88 -1.23 7.00 -8.45
N LEU A 89 -1.72 6.22 -7.49
CA LEU A 89 -2.13 4.82 -7.73
C LEU A 89 -3.25 4.71 -8.78
N LYS A 90 -4.21 5.64 -8.74
CA LYS A 90 -5.28 5.73 -9.74
C LYS A 90 -4.72 6.04 -11.14
N GLU A 91 -3.79 6.98 -11.26
CA GLU A 91 -3.12 7.32 -12.52
C GLU A 91 -2.35 6.11 -13.08
N LEU A 92 -1.66 5.38 -12.20
CA LEU A 92 -0.89 4.18 -12.54
C LEU A 92 -1.74 2.93 -12.79
N ASN A 93 -3.07 3.03 -12.62
CA ASN A 93 -4.01 1.91 -12.72
C ASN A 93 -3.60 0.71 -11.86
N VAL A 94 -3.26 0.99 -10.60
CA VAL A 94 -2.89 0.00 -9.57
C VAL A 94 -4.00 -0.06 -8.54
N GLY A 95 -4.39 -1.27 -8.12
CA GLY A 95 -5.39 -1.47 -7.09
C GLY A 95 -4.92 -1.01 -5.71
N LEU A 96 -5.85 -0.90 -4.77
CA LEU A 96 -5.55 -0.48 -3.39
C LEU A 96 -6.04 -1.53 -2.38
N ASP A 97 -5.12 -2.06 -1.59
CA ASP A 97 -5.42 -2.77 -0.34
C ASP A 97 -5.69 -1.71 0.73
N VAL A 98 -6.82 -1.82 1.43
CA VAL A 98 -7.12 -1.05 2.63
C VAL A 98 -7.41 -2.01 3.78
N CYS A 99 -7.11 -1.62 5.02
CA CYS A 99 -7.25 -2.44 6.21
C CYS A 99 -8.18 -1.85 7.29
N SER A 100 -8.65 -0.61 7.10
CA SER A 100 -9.64 0.02 8.00
C SER A 100 -10.62 0.93 7.24
N GLY A 101 -11.72 1.29 7.91
CA GLY A 101 -12.66 2.30 7.40
C GLY A 101 -12.02 3.65 7.16
N GLY A 102 -11.01 4.05 7.95
CA GLY A 102 -10.28 5.31 7.75
C GLY A 102 -9.52 5.33 6.43
N GLU A 103 -8.81 4.24 6.11
CA GLU A 103 -8.08 4.12 4.84
C GLU A 103 -9.04 4.05 3.65
N LEU A 104 -10.17 3.34 3.79
CA LEU A 104 -11.23 3.33 2.78
C LEU A 104 -11.79 4.73 2.54
N LEU A 105 -12.02 5.52 3.59
CA LEU A 105 -12.52 6.90 3.46
C LEU A 105 -11.51 7.81 2.73
N VAL A 106 -10.20 7.65 2.96
CA VAL A 106 -9.18 8.37 2.19
C VAL A 106 -9.26 8.00 0.71
N ALA A 107 -9.42 6.72 0.40
CA ALA A 107 -9.54 6.27 -0.98
C ALA A 107 -10.78 6.84 -1.68
N LEU A 108 -11.92 6.85 -0.99
CA LEU A 108 -13.16 7.43 -1.49
C LEU A 108 -13.05 8.95 -1.66
N ALA A 109 -12.38 9.66 -0.75
CA ALA A 109 -12.13 11.09 -0.86
C ALA A 109 -11.27 11.44 -2.08
N ALA A 110 -10.31 10.57 -2.44
CA ALA A 110 -9.53 10.69 -3.66
C ALA A 110 -10.29 10.29 -4.94
N LYS A 111 -11.58 9.90 -4.83
CA LYS A 111 -12.40 9.35 -5.92
C LYS A 111 -11.72 8.16 -6.61
N PHE A 112 -11.05 7.32 -5.82
CA PHE A 112 -10.47 6.08 -6.29
C PHE A 112 -11.58 5.10 -6.73
N PRO A 113 -11.42 4.34 -7.82
CA PRO A 113 -12.43 3.38 -8.23
C PRO A 113 -12.62 2.29 -7.16
N ALA A 114 -13.74 2.31 -6.44
CA ALA A 114 -13.98 1.38 -5.34
C ALA A 114 -13.93 -0.10 -5.77
N ALA A 115 -14.31 -0.38 -7.02
CA ALA A 115 -14.20 -1.71 -7.62
C ALA A 115 -12.76 -2.26 -7.68
N ASN A 116 -11.74 -1.38 -7.60
CA ASN A 116 -10.32 -1.74 -7.58
C ASN A 116 -9.73 -1.73 -6.15
N ILE A 117 -10.58 -1.78 -5.12
CA ILE A 117 -10.18 -1.85 -3.72
C ILE A 117 -10.39 -3.27 -3.17
N GLU A 118 -9.41 -3.76 -2.42
CA GLU A 118 -9.53 -4.95 -1.57
C GLU A 118 -9.55 -4.53 -0.10
N PHE A 119 -10.61 -4.88 0.62
CA PHE A 119 -10.75 -4.53 2.04
C PHE A 119 -10.33 -5.70 2.93
N HIS A 120 -9.14 -5.57 3.50
CA HIS A 120 -8.55 -6.45 4.52
C HIS A 120 -8.91 -5.99 5.94
N GLY A 121 -8.52 -6.81 6.92
CA GLY A 121 -8.68 -6.52 8.35
C GLY A 121 -9.18 -7.74 9.11
N ASN A 122 -8.56 -8.06 10.23
CA ASN A 122 -8.88 -9.28 10.98
C ASN A 122 -10.10 -9.14 11.91
N ASN A 123 -10.62 -7.92 12.05
CA ASN A 123 -11.78 -7.63 12.90
C ASN A 123 -12.58 -6.43 12.38
N LYS A 124 -13.06 -6.50 11.13
CA LYS A 124 -13.86 -5.42 10.54
C LYS A 124 -15.16 -5.24 11.34
N SER A 125 -15.52 -3.99 11.62
CA SER A 125 -16.81 -3.64 12.23
C SER A 125 -17.95 -3.73 11.21
N GLU A 126 -19.19 -3.85 11.68
CA GLU A 126 -20.36 -3.82 10.77
C GLU A 126 -20.47 -2.50 10.01
N SER A 127 -20.10 -1.37 10.64
CA SER A 127 -20.05 -0.06 9.98
C SER A 127 -19.05 -0.03 8.84
N GLU A 128 -17.87 -0.62 9.01
CA GLU A 128 -16.86 -0.71 7.97
C GLU A 128 -17.31 -1.61 6.82
N ILE A 129 -17.87 -2.79 7.14
CA ILE A 129 -18.42 -3.71 6.14
C ILE A 129 -19.53 -3.04 5.33
N LYS A 130 -20.45 -2.33 6.00
CA LYS A 130 -21.52 -1.60 5.34
C LYS A 130 -20.99 -0.49 4.43
N LEU A 131 -20.02 0.30 4.91
CA LEU A 131 -19.37 1.33 4.09
C LEU A 131 -18.75 0.73 2.83
N ALA A 132 -18.02 -0.37 2.96
CA ALA A 132 -17.38 -1.04 1.83
C ALA A 132 -18.40 -1.54 0.79
N ILE A 133 -19.44 -2.24 1.24
CA ILE A 133 -20.50 -2.76 0.37
C ILE A 133 -21.26 -1.60 -0.31
N ASP A 134 -21.66 -0.59 0.44
CA ASP A 134 -22.45 0.54 -0.09
C ASP A 134 -21.63 1.34 -1.12
N SER A 135 -20.33 1.52 -0.86
CA SER A 135 -19.40 2.21 -1.77
C SER A 135 -19.01 1.39 -3.00
N GLY A 136 -19.31 0.09 -3.02
CA GLY A 136 -18.97 -0.79 -4.15
C GLY A 136 -17.51 -1.24 -4.17
N VAL A 137 -16.94 -1.50 -2.99
CA VAL A 137 -15.62 -2.13 -2.85
C VAL A 137 -15.57 -3.45 -3.63
N GLY A 138 -14.52 -3.63 -4.42
CA GLY A 138 -14.35 -4.77 -5.32
C GLY A 138 -14.39 -6.11 -4.57
N VAL A 139 -13.58 -6.25 -3.54
CA VAL A 139 -13.49 -7.49 -2.75
C VAL A 139 -13.37 -7.18 -1.25
N ILE A 140 -14.08 -7.95 -0.42
CA ILE A 140 -13.82 -8.01 1.02
C ILE A 140 -13.05 -9.31 1.30
N VAL A 141 -11.87 -9.19 1.90
CA VAL A 141 -11.04 -10.33 2.29
C VAL A 141 -11.43 -10.76 3.69
N ILE A 142 -12.13 -11.89 3.79
CA ILE A 142 -12.69 -12.44 5.02
C ILE A 142 -11.60 -13.11 5.85
N ASP A 143 -11.60 -12.82 7.14
CA ASP A 143 -10.58 -13.28 8.09
C ASP A 143 -11.17 -14.16 9.22
N SER A 144 -12.51 -14.26 9.35
CA SER A 144 -13.15 -15.13 10.36
C SER A 144 -14.55 -15.63 9.98
N PHE A 145 -15.02 -16.72 10.63
CA PHE A 145 -16.37 -17.26 10.41
C PHE A 145 -17.48 -16.27 10.78
N ASP A 146 -17.28 -15.46 11.82
CA ASP A 146 -18.26 -14.44 12.22
C ASP A 146 -18.31 -13.27 11.23
N GLU A 147 -17.19 -12.96 10.57
CA GLU A 147 -17.18 -12.00 9.49
C GLU A 147 -18.01 -12.48 8.28
N ILE A 148 -17.97 -13.76 7.92
CA ILE A 148 -18.82 -14.33 6.85
C ILE A 148 -20.30 -14.00 7.11
N LYS A 149 -20.77 -14.23 8.33
CA LYS A 149 -22.17 -13.98 8.72
C LYS A 149 -22.51 -12.50 8.61
N ARG A 150 -21.64 -11.62 9.11
CA ARG A 150 -21.84 -10.15 9.07
C ARG A 150 -21.86 -9.62 7.64
N VAL A 151 -20.88 -10.00 6.81
CA VAL A 151 -20.82 -9.60 5.39
C VAL A 151 -22.04 -10.11 4.62
N SER A 152 -22.44 -11.36 4.81
CA SER A 152 -23.62 -11.93 4.15
C SER A 152 -24.91 -11.19 4.53
N SER A 153 -25.12 -10.95 5.82
CA SER A 153 -26.30 -10.23 6.34
C SER A 153 -26.38 -8.81 5.79
N ILE A 154 -25.27 -8.07 5.85
CA ILE A 154 -25.21 -6.68 5.39
C ILE A 154 -25.38 -6.61 3.87
N ALA A 155 -24.71 -7.48 3.09
CA ALA A 155 -24.86 -7.53 1.63
C ALA A 155 -26.32 -7.79 1.23
N LYS A 156 -26.99 -8.73 1.89
CA LYS A 156 -28.42 -9.01 1.69
C LYS A 156 -29.29 -7.79 2.00
N SER A 157 -29.03 -7.11 3.12
CA SER A 157 -29.77 -5.90 3.50
C SER A 157 -29.59 -4.74 2.50
N SER A 158 -28.39 -4.60 1.93
CA SER A 158 -28.07 -3.62 0.88
C SER A 158 -28.48 -4.07 -0.52
N LYS A 159 -29.12 -5.25 -0.68
CA LYS A 159 -29.51 -5.85 -1.97
C LYS A 159 -28.35 -5.96 -2.97
N LYS A 160 -27.14 -6.27 -2.46
CA LYS A 160 -25.93 -6.47 -3.28
C LYS A 160 -25.40 -7.89 -3.10
N VAL A 161 -24.66 -8.36 -4.11
CA VAL A 161 -23.82 -9.57 -4.01
C VAL A 161 -22.38 -9.10 -3.92
N GLN A 162 -21.79 -9.20 -2.73
CA GLN A 162 -20.40 -8.79 -2.49
C GLN A 162 -19.45 -9.92 -2.86
N LYS A 163 -18.46 -9.64 -3.71
CA LYS A 163 -17.36 -10.57 -3.96
C LYS A 163 -16.46 -10.63 -2.72
N VAL A 164 -16.06 -11.82 -2.34
CA VAL A 164 -15.19 -12.07 -1.19
C VAL A 164 -14.02 -12.97 -1.56
N TYR A 165 -12.92 -12.81 -0.85
CA TYR A 165 -11.86 -13.81 -0.75
C TYR A 165 -11.79 -14.33 0.68
N LEU A 166 -11.29 -15.55 0.86
CA LEU A 166 -10.95 -16.09 2.18
C LEU A 166 -9.45 -15.97 2.38
N ARG A 167 -9.03 -15.41 3.51
CA ARG A 167 -7.61 -15.41 3.88
C ARG A 167 -7.24 -16.76 4.45
N LEU A 168 -6.34 -17.46 3.80
CA LEU A 168 -5.83 -18.76 4.24
C LEU A 168 -4.44 -18.61 4.87
N THR A 169 -4.14 -19.46 5.83
CA THR A 169 -2.83 -19.57 6.48
C THR A 169 -2.22 -20.93 6.09
N PRO A 170 -1.53 -21.02 4.94
CA PRO A 170 -1.15 -22.29 4.34
C PRO A 170 0.05 -22.99 5.03
N GLY A 171 0.52 -22.49 6.18
CA GLY A 171 1.69 -23.02 6.87
C GLY A 171 3.01 -22.93 6.08
N VAL A 172 3.08 -22.05 5.06
CA VAL A 172 4.28 -21.90 4.22
C VAL A 172 5.22 -20.85 4.84
N GLU A 173 6.44 -21.29 5.14
CA GLU A 173 7.50 -20.46 5.71
C GLU A 173 8.36 -19.85 4.58
N VAL A 174 8.41 -18.53 4.50
CA VAL A 174 9.33 -17.83 3.58
C VAL A 174 10.55 -17.41 4.38
N HIS A 175 11.56 -18.28 4.42
CA HIS A 175 12.82 -18.03 5.12
C HIS A 175 13.66 -16.99 4.38
N THR A 176 13.49 -15.70 4.68
CA THR A 176 14.48 -14.69 4.29
C THR A 176 15.12 -13.99 5.48
N HIS A 177 14.45 -13.88 6.64
CA HIS A 177 15.05 -13.51 7.93
C HIS A 177 14.22 -14.07 9.12
N GLU A 178 14.88 -14.67 10.12
CA GLU A 178 14.33 -15.39 11.30
C GLU A 178 13.31 -14.64 12.19
N PHE A 179 12.98 -13.37 11.91
CA PHE A 179 12.22 -12.52 12.83
C PHE A 179 10.88 -11.99 12.30
N ILE A 180 10.47 -12.32 11.07
CA ILE A 180 9.16 -11.88 10.54
C ILE A 180 8.48 -13.04 9.83
N SER A 181 7.80 -13.88 10.61
CA SER A 181 6.85 -14.86 10.09
C SER A 181 5.48 -14.56 10.69
N THR A 182 4.58 -14.02 9.85
CA THR A 182 3.17 -13.75 10.21
C THR A 182 2.22 -14.81 9.65
N ALA A 183 2.74 -15.95 9.18
CA ALA A 183 2.00 -17.05 8.57
C ALA A 183 2.14 -18.35 9.38
N HIS A 184 2.29 -18.25 10.71
CA HIS A 184 2.10 -19.40 11.60
C HIS A 184 0.61 -19.66 11.81
N GLU A 185 0.19 -20.90 12.06
CA GLU A 185 -1.18 -21.22 12.49
C GLU A 185 -1.56 -20.50 13.80
N ASP A 186 -0.56 -20.13 14.61
CA ASP A 186 -0.71 -19.41 15.88
C ASP A 186 -0.70 -17.87 15.71
N VAL A 187 -1.33 -17.38 14.65
CA VAL A 187 -1.53 -15.93 14.42
C VAL A 187 -3.00 -15.61 14.27
N LYS A 188 -3.36 -14.37 14.60
CA LYS A 188 -4.75 -13.88 14.59
C LYS A 188 -5.40 -13.75 13.19
N PHE A 189 -4.75 -14.27 12.13
CA PHE A 189 -5.09 -13.97 10.75
C PHE A 189 -5.58 -15.21 10.01
N GLY A 190 -6.76 -15.09 9.39
CA GLY A 190 -7.27 -16.05 8.42
C GLY A 190 -7.72 -17.39 8.99
N PHE A 191 -7.92 -18.34 8.09
CA PHE A 191 -8.33 -19.71 8.38
C PHE A 191 -7.16 -20.67 8.15
N SER A 192 -6.99 -21.65 9.05
CA SER A 192 -6.18 -22.84 8.81
C SER A 192 -6.90 -23.81 7.87
#